data_AF-A0A2E7N6N9-F1
#
_entry.id   AF-A0A2E7N6N9-F1
#
_cell.length_a   1.000
_cell.length_b   1.000
_cell.length_c   1.000
_cell.angle_alpha   90.00
_cell.angle_beta   90.00
_cell.angle_gamma   90.00
#
_symmetry.space_group_name_H-M   'P 1'
#
loop_
_entity.id
_entity.type
_entity.pdbx_description
1 polymer ?
#
loop_
_entity_poly.entity_id
_entity_poly.type
_entity_poly.pdbx_seq_one_letter_code
_entity_poly.pdbx_strand_id
1 'polypeptide(L)'
;MKMQICIQVKMGGAEMSVITIDGHVGAGARELGKRVARMFDFDYVDRIALPRSMTDGKHIETPDLTDRLWSIVERAVSGFALGNAAGDPYFNVPEILILPLTWDIDGPTEHHYPDSTGNLTNVESLFDEGNKVLVHRAGCLEAGDRSAVKVGLFASWEDRVERIMKREGLLTTFAAEDAIERREKLQREYFGDVHGVAPDDYSIYDITVDTSAENISVASINVARIARAALALSTD
;
A
#
# COMPACT_ATOMS: atom_id res chain seq x y z
N MET A 1 31.32 9.37 42.36
CA MET A 1 30.42 10.34 41.69
C MET A 1 30.29 9.90 40.23
N LYS A 2 29.20 9.20 39.87
CA LYS A 2 29.00 8.68 38.51
C LYS A 2 28.41 9.80 37.66
N MET A 3 29.17 10.26 36.67
CA MET A 3 28.76 11.28 35.72
C MET A 3 27.88 10.60 34.65
N GLN A 4 26.57 10.80 34.76
CA GLN A 4 25.59 10.27 33.82
C GLN A 4 25.54 11.21 32.62
N ILE A 5 26.14 10.79 31.50
CA ILE A 5 26.03 11.49 30.22
C ILE A 5 24.60 11.29 29.73
N CYS A 6 23.75 12.30 29.93
CA CYS A 6 22.46 12.38 29.28
C CYS A 6 22.68 12.86 27.85
N ILE A 7 22.64 11.95 26.89
CA ILE A 7 22.48 12.29 25.48
C ILE A 7 21.00 12.67 25.30
N GLN A 8 20.71 13.97 25.36
CA GLN A 8 19.43 14.50 24.90
C GLN A 8 19.43 14.45 23.37
N VAL A 9 18.80 13.43 22.81
CA VAL A 9 18.41 13.42 21.40
C VAL A 9 17.33 14.49 21.25
N LYS A 10 17.71 15.67 20.76
CA LYS A 10 16.73 16.64 20.26
C LYS A 10 16.06 15.99 19.06
N MET A 11 14.82 15.54 19.23
CA MET A 11 13.91 15.26 18.12
C MET A 11 13.56 16.61 17.47
N GLY A 12 14.46 17.14 16.64
CA GLY A 12 14.13 18.21 15.71
C GLY A 12 13.12 17.65 14.72
N GLY A 13 12.07 18.42 14.43
CA GLY A 13 10.90 17.98 13.67
C GLY A 13 11.29 17.21 12.42
N ALA A 14 11.03 15.90 12.42
CA ALA A 14 11.02 15.11 11.21
C ALA A 14 9.82 15.60 10.40
N GLU A 15 10.09 16.28 9.29
CA GLU A 15 9.12 16.45 8.22
C GLU A 15 8.45 15.09 7.96
N MET A 16 7.12 15.11 7.98
CA MET A 16 6.23 13.97 8.07
C MET A 16 6.37 13.11 6.82
N SER A 17 7.09 11.99 6.93
CA SER A 17 7.46 11.19 5.77
C SER A 17 6.73 9.86 5.71
N VAL A 18 6.25 9.51 4.52
CA VAL A 18 5.62 8.22 4.22
C VAL A 18 6.54 7.40 3.34
N ILE A 19 6.66 6.11 3.62
CA ILE A 19 7.33 5.16 2.71
C ILE A 19 6.24 4.36 2.02
N THR A 20 6.07 4.55 0.72
CA THR A 20 5.09 3.79 -0.08
C THR A 20 5.76 2.58 -0.70
N ILE A 21 5.08 1.43 -0.69
CA ILE A 21 5.60 0.18 -1.23
C ILE A 21 4.56 -0.40 -2.19
N ASP A 22 4.96 -0.59 -3.44
CA ASP A 22 4.17 -1.11 -4.55
C ASP A 22 4.99 -2.12 -5.39
N GLY A 23 4.49 -2.59 -6.53
CA GLY A 23 5.23 -3.37 -7.53
C GLY A 23 4.47 -4.59 -8.05
N HIS A 24 5.12 -5.75 -8.13
CA HIS A 24 4.44 -6.98 -8.55
C HIS A 24 3.64 -7.62 -7.39
N VAL A 25 2.51 -8.25 -7.74
CA VAL A 25 1.74 -9.05 -6.78
C VAL A 25 2.57 -10.25 -6.35
N GLY A 26 2.73 -10.45 -5.04
CA GLY A 26 3.52 -11.57 -4.51
C GLY A 26 5.03 -11.33 -4.46
N ALA A 27 5.52 -10.11 -4.73
CA ALA A 27 6.94 -9.76 -4.57
C ALA A 27 7.39 -9.53 -3.11
N GLY A 28 6.52 -9.74 -2.11
CA GLY A 28 6.88 -9.64 -0.69
C GLY A 28 6.78 -8.23 -0.09
N ALA A 29 5.94 -7.36 -0.67
CA ALA A 29 5.68 -6.00 -0.17
C ALA A 29 5.22 -5.98 1.29
N ARG A 30 4.39 -6.94 1.71
CA ARG A 30 3.89 -7.05 3.08
C ARG A 30 5.01 -7.34 4.08
N GLU A 31 5.86 -8.32 3.77
CA GLU A 31 6.97 -8.75 4.60
C GLU A 31 8.04 -7.67 4.70
N LEU A 32 8.36 -7.03 3.58
CA LEU A 32 9.31 -5.90 3.55
C LEU A 32 8.74 -4.71 4.33
N GLY A 33 7.50 -4.31 4.05
CA GLY A 33 6.89 -3.15 4.68
C GLY A 33 6.79 -3.27 6.21
N LYS A 34 6.38 -4.44 6.73
CA LYS A 34 6.39 -4.68 8.19
C LYS A 34 7.78 -4.60 8.81
N ARG A 35 8.82 -5.01 8.09
CA ARG A 35 10.22 -4.92 8.56
C ARG A 35 10.69 -3.47 8.55
N VAL A 36 10.45 -2.75 7.46
CA VAL A 36 10.80 -1.32 7.34
C VAL A 36 10.07 -0.50 8.40
N ALA A 37 8.76 -0.71 8.60
CA ALA A 37 7.97 -0.03 9.63
C ALA A 37 8.61 -0.15 11.02
N ARG A 38 9.00 -1.37 11.41
CA ARG A 38 9.73 -1.60 12.68
C ARG A 38 11.11 -0.95 12.74
N MET A 39 11.80 -0.80 11.61
CA MET A 39 13.13 -0.15 11.57
C MET A 39 13.04 1.37 11.71
N PHE A 40 11.90 1.97 11.33
CA PHE A 40 11.66 3.41 11.43
C PHE A 40 10.81 3.81 12.64
N ASP A 41 10.20 2.84 13.33
CA ASP A 41 9.16 3.09 14.33
C ASP A 41 7.95 3.83 13.72
N PHE A 42 7.58 3.41 12.51
CA PHE A 42 6.44 3.93 11.74
C PHE A 42 5.26 2.98 11.82
N ASP A 43 4.04 3.49 11.66
CA ASP A 43 2.87 2.63 11.57
C ASP A 43 2.80 1.94 10.20
N TYR A 44 2.48 0.66 10.22
CA TYR A 44 2.31 -0.13 9.00
C TYR A 44 0.85 -0.08 8.55
N VAL A 45 0.62 0.33 7.30
CA VAL A 45 -0.71 0.42 6.70
C VAL A 45 -0.72 -0.37 5.39
N ASP A 46 -1.57 -1.40 5.27
CA ASP A 46 -1.74 -2.20 4.05
C ASP A 46 -3.14 -2.11 3.43
N ARG A 47 -4.05 -1.39 4.09
CA ARG A 47 -5.44 -1.15 3.66
C ARG A 47 -5.82 0.26 4.05
N ILE A 48 -6.41 0.99 3.10
CA ILE A 48 -6.88 2.37 3.31
C ILE A 48 -8.38 2.39 3.16
N ALA A 49 -9.08 2.94 4.17
CA ALA A 49 -10.52 2.89 4.22
C ALA A 49 -11.14 3.57 3.00
N LEU A 50 -12.08 2.88 2.34
CA LEU A 50 -12.85 3.49 1.26
C LEU A 50 -13.68 4.66 1.81
N PRO A 51 -13.71 5.83 1.13
CA PRO A 51 -14.56 6.93 1.52
C PRO A 51 -16.03 6.46 1.58
N ARG A 52 -16.75 6.82 2.66
CA ARG A 52 -18.16 6.43 2.83
C ARG A 52 -19.08 6.90 1.68
N SER A 53 -18.68 7.90 0.89
CA SER A 53 -19.45 8.32 -0.30
C SER A 53 -19.38 7.32 -1.45
N MET A 54 -18.29 6.56 -1.58
CA MET A 54 -18.19 5.46 -2.55
C MET A 54 -19.05 4.26 -2.14
N THR A 55 -19.23 4.04 -0.83
CA THR A 55 -20.03 2.91 -0.32
C THR A 55 -21.54 3.22 -0.22
N ASP A 56 -21.93 4.50 -0.19
CA ASP A 56 -23.33 4.96 -0.11
C ASP A 56 -23.91 5.35 -1.50
N GLY A 57 -23.18 5.07 -2.59
CA GLY A 57 -23.67 5.27 -3.96
C GLY A 57 -24.01 6.71 -4.34
N LYS A 58 -23.48 7.72 -3.62
CA LYS A 58 -23.74 9.13 -3.91
C LYS A 58 -22.65 9.72 -4.79
N HIS A 59 -23.09 10.38 -5.87
CA HIS A 59 -22.28 11.21 -6.77
C HIS A 59 -21.33 12.12 -5.98
N ILE A 60 -20.02 12.01 -6.23
CA ILE A 60 -19.03 12.99 -5.79
C ILE A 60 -18.87 13.98 -6.94
N GLU A 61 -19.07 15.27 -6.66
CA GLU A 61 -18.68 16.34 -7.59
C GLU A 61 -17.15 16.48 -7.62
N THR A 62 -16.62 16.68 -8.83
CA THR A 62 -15.24 16.45 -9.31
C THR A 62 -14.10 17.24 -8.64
N PRO A 63 -12.84 16.78 -8.77
CA PRO A 63 -11.96 17.33 -9.80
C PRO A 63 -11.40 16.27 -10.76
N ASP A 64 -10.86 16.75 -11.89
CA ASP A 64 -10.41 16.17 -13.18
C ASP A 64 -9.83 14.72 -13.25
N LEU A 65 -9.57 14.04 -12.14
CA LEU A 65 -9.18 12.62 -12.04
C LEU A 65 -10.38 11.64 -12.14
N THR A 66 -11.60 12.18 -12.18
CA THR A 66 -12.79 11.46 -11.70
C THR A 66 -13.57 10.70 -12.76
N ASP A 67 -13.58 11.07 -14.04
CA ASP A 67 -14.40 10.36 -15.05
C ASP A 67 -13.99 8.89 -15.26
N ARG A 68 -12.69 8.60 -15.15
CA ARG A 68 -12.16 7.24 -15.35
C ARG A 68 -12.36 6.37 -14.11
N LEU A 69 -12.13 6.92 -12.93
CA LEU A 69 -12.47 6.28 -11.67
C LEU A 69 -13.97 5.97 -11.59
N TRP A 70 -14.82 6.90 -12.05
CA TRP A 70 -16.27 6.71 -12.12
C TRP A 70 -16.68 5.56 -13.01
N SER A 71 -16.00 5.30 -14.13
CA SER A 71 -16.30 4.14 -14.98
C SER A 71 -16.04 2.80 -14.27
N ILE A 72 -15.02 2.73 -13.40
CA ILE A 72 -14.71 1.55 -12.58
C ILE A 72 -15.81 1.36 -11.52
N VAL A 73 -16.22 2.46 -10.87
CA VAL A 73 -17.31 2.48 -9.89
C VAL A 73 -18.65 2.10 -10.53
N GLU A 74 -19.02 2.64 -11.70
CA GLU A 74 -20.26 2.32 -12.42
C GLU A 74 -20.37 0.84 -12.78
N ARG A 75 -19.27 0.21 -13.20
CA ARG A 75 -19.23 -1.25 -13.48
C ARG A 75 -19.52 -2.10 -12.25
N ALA A 76 -19.18 -1.62 -11.06
CA ALA A 76 -19.37 -2.35 -9.81
C ALA A 76 -20.71 -2.03 -9.10
N VAL A 77 -21.17 -0.77 -9.17
CA VAL A 77 -22.42 -0.29 -8.54
C VAL A 77 -23.66 -1.06 -9.03
N SER A 78 -23.61 -1.66 -10.22
CA SER A 78 -24.69 -2.50 -10.74
C SER A 78 -24.99 -3.77 -9.88
N GLY A 79 -24.15 -4.10 -8.89
CA GLY A 79 -24.30 -5.28 -8.01
C GLY A 79 -24.70 -5.01 -6.54
N PHE A 80 -24.98 -3.76 -6.14
CA PHE A 80 -24.96 -3.31 -4.73
C PHE A 80 -26.23 -3.48 -3.87
N ALA A 81 -27.13 -4.38 -4.20
CA ALA A 81 -28.30 -4.62 -3.34
C ALA A 81 -27.98 -5.60 -2.21
N LEU A 82 -27.37 -5.16 -1.09
CA LEU A 82 -27.66 -5.61 0.30
C LEU A 82 -26.70 -5.02 1.36
N GLY A 83 -27.24 -4.20 2.27
CA GLY A 83 -26.99 -4.16 3.72
C GLY A 83 -25.56 -4.03 4.27
N ASN A 84 -25.22 -2.83 4.76
CA ASN A 84 -24.08 -2.58 5.66
C ASN A 84 -24.47 -2.86 7.13
N ALA A 85 -23.88 -3.87 7.75
CA ALA A 85 -23.95 -4.08 9.20
C ALA A 85 -22.53 -4.22 9.75
N ALA A 86 -22.21 -3.41 10.77
CA ALA A 86 -21.00 -3.45 11.60
C ALA A 86 -19.70 -2.87 10.99
N GLY A 87 -19.60 -1.54 10.90
CA GLY A 87 -18.36 -0.76 11.13
C GLY A 87 -17.15 -0.95 10.20
N ASP A 88 -17.12 -2.00 9.39
CA ASP A 88 -16.05 -2.37 8.48
C ASP A 88 -16.34 -1.78 7.09
N PRO A 89 -15.50 -0.86 6.57
CA PRO A 89 -15.67 -0.24 5.25
C PRO A 89 -15.67 -1.22 4.08
N TYR A 90 -15.22 -2.46 4.27
CA TYR A 90 -15.05 -3.47 3.23
C TYR A 90 -16.07 -4.61 3.30
N PHE A 91 -16.93 -4.63 4.32
CA PHE A 91 -17.96 -5.65 4.46
C PHE A 91 -18.99 -5.53 3.33
N ASN A 92 -19.21 -6.60 2.56
CA ASN A 92 -20.06 -6.65 1.36
C ASN A 92 -19.63 -5.75 0.18
N VAL A 93 -18.41 -5.21 0.17
CA VAL A 93 -17.89 -4.54 -1.02
C VAL A 93 -17.44 -5.60 -2.03
N PRO A 94 -17.93 -5.58 -3.28
CA PRO A 94 -17.45 -6.48 -4.33
C PRO A 94 -15.93 -6.44 -4.43
N GLU A 95 -15.32 -7.62 -4.51
CA GLU A 95 -13.87 -7.82 -4.58
C GLU A 95 -13.18 -6.90 -5.61
N ILE A 96 -13.83 -6.71 -6.75
CA ILE A 96 -13.37 -5.86 -7.87
C ILE A 96 -13.12 -4.40 -7.48
N LEU A 97 -13.77 -3.88 -6.43
CA LEU A 97 -13.61 -2.49 -5.96
C LEU A 97 -12.51 -2.33 -4.92
N ILE A 98 -12.21 -3.39 -4.17
CA ILE A 98 -11.19 -3.36 -3.11
C ILE A 98 -9.84 -3.83 -3.63
N LEU A 99 -9.82 -4.79 -4.57
CA LEU A 99 -8.58 -5.33 -5.12
C LEU A 99 -7.70 -4.26 -5.77
N PRO A 100 -8.22 -3.26 -6.51
CA PRO A 100 -7.40 -2.19 -7.03
C PRO A 100 -6.66 -1.38 -5.96
N LEU A 101 -7.12 -1.44 -4.70
CA LEU A 101 -6.60 -0.68 -3.57
C LEU A 101 -5.82 -1.56 -2.57
N THR A 102 -5.95 -2.89 -2.64
CA THR A 102 -5.27 -3.81 -1.72
C THR A 102 -4.58 -4.94 -2.46
N TRP A 103 -3.48 -5.44 -1.92
CA TRP A 103 -2.75 -6.56 -2.53
C TRP A 103 -3.46 -7.92 -2.39
N ASP A 104 -4.38 -8.04 -1.42
CA ASP A 104 -4.97 -9.31 -0.99
C ASP A 104 -6.51 -9.28 -0.98
N ILE A 105 -7.12 -10.44 -1.28
CA ILE A 105 -8.57 -10.69 -1.36
C ILE A 105 -9.19 -10.93 0.02
N ASP A 106 -8.41 -11.44 0.97
CA ASP A 106 -8.93 -11.84 2.26
C ASP A 106 -9.52 -10.63 2.99
N GLY A 107 -10.85 -10.60 3.09
CA GLY A 107 -11.57 -9.87 4.14
C GLY A 107 -10.94 -10.15 5.51
N PRO A 108 -11.17 -9.28 6.51
CA PRO A 108 -10.19 -9.05 7.58
C PRO A 108 -9.74 -10.33 8.28
N THR A 109 -8.44 -10.64 8.21
CA THR A 109 -7.79 -11.29 9.35
C THR A 109 -7.55 -10.19 10.36
N GLU A 110 -8.27 -10.27 11.49
CA GLU A 110 -8.19 -9.42 12.67
C GLU A 110 -6.86 -8.67 12.80
N HIS A 111 -6.85 -7.38 12.50
CA HIS A 111 -6.06 -6.36 13.21
C HIS A 111 -6.45 -5.00 12.64
N HIS A 112 -7.60 -4.52 13.12
CA HIS A 112 -7.74 -3.07 13.31
C HIS A 112 -6.58 -2.66 14.23
N TYR A 113 -5.61 -1.90 13.74
CA TYR A 113 -5.00 -0.91 14.61
C TYR A 113 -6.00 0.24 14.62
N PRO A 114 -6.86 0.36 15.66
CA PRO A 114 -7.50 1.63 15.85
C PRO A 114 -6.36 2.63 16.01
N ASP A 115 -6.27 3.63 15.14
CA ASP A 115 -5.85 4.90 15.68
C ASP A 115 -6.72 5.15 16.91
N SER A 116 -6.11 5.61 17.99
CA SER A 116 -6.72 5.73 19.33
C SER A 116 -7.97 6.63 19.35
N THR A 117 -8.35 7.19 18.19
CA THR A 117 -9.47 8.08 17.93
C THR A 117 -10.63 7.45 17.13
N GLY A 118 -10.50 6.24 16.59
CA GLY A 118 -11.58 5.56 15.85
C GLY A 118 -11.90 6.17 14.47
N ASN A 119 -10.99 6.97 13.91
CA ASN A 119 -11.13 7.51 12.56
C ASN A 119 -10.60 6.53 11.51
N LEU A 120 -11.38 6.37 10.44
CA LEU A 120 -11.01 5.63 9.23
C LEU A 120 -9.97 6.45 8.46
N THR A 121 -8.74 5.97 8.36
CA THR A 121 -7.64 6.69 7.70
C THR A 121 -7.88 6.75 6.19
N ASN A 122 -7.98 7.97 5.65
CA ASN A 122 -8.02 8.24 4.21
C ASN A 122 -6.57 8.25 3.67
N VAL A 123 -6.37 8.01 2.37
CA VAL A 123 -5.05 8.07 1.70
C VAL A 123 -4.40 9.42 1.96
N GLU A 124 -5.17 10.49 1.76
CA GLU A 124 -4.68 11.86 1.88
C GLU A 124 -4.27 12.19 3.31
N SER A 125 -5.09 11.81 4.30
CA SER A 125 -4.78 12.06 5.71
C SER A 125 -3.56 11.26 6.17
N LEU A 126 -3.32 10.09 5.58
CA LEU A 126 -2.14 9.27 5.88
C LEU A 126 -0.85 10.00 5.47
N PHE A 127 -0.84 10.62 4.30
CA PHE A 127 0.30 11.42 3.85
C PHE A 127 0.49 12.69 4.67
N ASP A 128 -0.59 13.28 5.19
CA ASP A 128 -0.52 14.43 6.07
C ASP A 128 -0.03 14.08 7.49
N GLU A 129 -0.41 12.90 8.02
CA GLU A 129 0.04 12.41 9.33
C GLU A 129 1.52 12.00 9.33
N GLY A 130 1.99 11.41 8.22
CA GLY A 130 3.35 10.88 8.07
C GLY A 130 3.75 9.84 9.10
N ASN A 131 5.03 9.45 9.10
CA ASN A 131 5.57 8.36 9.91
C ASN A 131 4.83 7.04 9.67
N LYS A 132 4.50 6.76 8.40
CA LYS A 132 3.77 5.56 7.97
C LYS A 132 4.56 4.81 6.91
N VAL A 133 4.42 3.49 6.91
CA VAL A 133 4.79 2.62 5.78
C VAL A 133 3.52 2.14 5.13
N LEU A 134 3.27 2.61 3.92
CA LEU A 134 2.06 2.35 3.15
C LEU A 134 2.32 1.27 2.10
N VAL A 135 1.75 0.08 2.28
CA VAL A 135 1.71 -0.98 1.27
C VAL A 135 0.37 -0.89 0.56
N HIS A 136 0.32 -0.11 -0.50
CA HIS A 136 -0.92 0.22 -1.22
C HIS A 136 -0.66 0.18 -2.72
N ARG A 137 -1.68 -0.17 -3.50
CA ARG A 137 -1.60 -0.12 -4.96
C ARG A 137 -1.75 1.33 -5.43
N ALA A 138 -0.86 1.77 -6.30
CA ALA A 138 -0.65 3.16 -6.71
C ALA A 138 -0.24 4.13 -5.60
N GLY A 139 0.19 3.66 -4.43
CA GLY A 139 0.63 4.55 -3.34
C GLY A 139 1.77 5.49 -3.77
N CYS A 140 2.65 5.03 -4.66
CA CYS A 140 3.72 5.83 -5.26
C CYS A 140 3.21 7.00 -6.14
N LEU A 141 2.05 6.84 -6.77
CA LEU A 141 1.41 7.83 -7.63
C LEU A 141 0.53 8.78 -6.81
N GLU A 142 -0.21 8.23 -5.85
CA GLU A 142 -1.07 8.99 -4.92
C GLU A 142 -0.27 9.91 -4.01
N ALA A 143 0.97 9.52 -3.68
CA ALA A 143 1.91 10.41 -2.99
C ALA A 143 2.14 11.72 -3.76
N GLY A 144 2.11 11.69 -5.10
CA GLY A 144 2.36 12.87 -5.94
C GLY A 144 3.71 13.52 -5.63
N ASP A 145 3.69 14.82 -5.33
CA ASP A 145 4.85 15.64 -4.97
C ASP A 145 5.08 15.73 -3.44
N ARG A 146 4.32 14.97 -2.63
CA ARG A 146 4.49 14.95 -1.16
C ARG A 146 5.82 14.29 -0.78
N SER A 147 6.31 14.61 0.42
CA SER A 147 7.52 14.01 0.99
C SER A 147 7.31 12.52 1.30
N ALA A 148 7.54 11.68 0.31
CA ALA A 148 7.41 10.23 0.41
C ALA A 148 8.54 9.53 -0.34
N VAL A 149 8.99 8.40 0.19
CA VAL A 149 9.94 7.51 -0.49
C VAL A 149 9.14 6.41 -1.18
N LYS A 150 9.27 6.33 -2.51
CA LYS A 150 8.51 5.41 -3.36
C LYS A 150 9.33 4.16 -3.64
N VAL A 151 8.90 3.02 -3.09
CA VAL A 151 9.59 1.73 -3.22
C VAL A 151 8.80 0.80 -4.14
N GLY A 152 9.43 0.34 -5.23
CA GLY A 152 8.90 -0.68 -6.14
C GLY A 152 9.54 -2.04 -5.87
N LEU A 153 8.72 -3.07 -5.68
CA LEU A 153 9.13 -4.44 -5.40
C LEU A 153 8.80 -5.38 -6.55
N PHE A 154 9.83 -6.07 -7.03
CA PHE A 154 9.75 -6.96 -8.17
C PHE A 154 10.33 -8.33 -7.79
N ALA A 155 9.94 -9.33 -8.57
CA ALA A 155 10.38 -10.71 -8.41
C ALA A 155 10.08 -11.51 -9.67
N SER A 156 10.80 -12.61 -9.84
CA SER A 156 10.52 -13.66 -10.82
C SER A 156 9.10 -14.20 -10.65
N TRP A 157 8.54 -14.77 -11.72
CA TRP A 157 7.20 -15.37 -11.67
C TRP A 157 7.17 -16.52 -10.66
N GLU A 158 8.19 -17.37 -10.68
CA GLU A 158 8.30 -18.58 -9.86
C GLU A 158 8.30 -18.24 -8.36
N ASP A 159 9.08 -17.25 -7.95
CA ASP A 159 9.15 -16.86 -6.55
C ASP A 159 7.84 -16.19 -6.08
N ARG A 160 7.16 -15.45 -6.97
CA ARG A 160 5.85 -14.86 -6.68
C ARG A 160 4.82 -15.96 -6.45
N VAL A 161 4.76 -16.94 -7.35
CA VAL A 161 3.86 -18.11 -7.23
C VAL A 161 4.12 -18.85 -5.91
N GLU A 162 5.38 -19.16 -5.59
CA GLU A 162 5.73 -19.85 -4.35
C GLU A 162 5.28 -19.06 -3.10
N ARG A 163 5.55 -17.74 -3.07
CA ARG A 163 5.16 -16.88 -1.95
C ARG A 163 3.64 -16.82 -1.78
N ILE A 164 2.90 -16.64 -2.88
CA ILE A 164 1.44 -16.60 -2.87
C ILE A 164 0.86 -17.94 -2.42
N MET A 165 1.34 -19.06 -2.96
CA MET A 165 0.92 -20.39 -2.54
C MET A 165 1.11 -20.59 -1.03
N LYS A 166 2.31 -20.29 -0.53
CA LYS A 166 2.63 -20.47 0.90
C LYS A 166 1.80 -19.56 1.79
N ARG A 167 1.61 -18.31 1.39
CA ARG A 167 0.91 -17.29 2.17
C ARG A 167 -0.59 -17.56 2.26
N GLU A 168 -1.21 -17.94 1.14
CA GLU A 168 -2.66 -18.14 1.02
C GLU A 168 -3.08 -19.60 1.21
N GLY A 169 -2.12 -20.51 1.40
CA GLY A 169 -2.40 -21.94 1.55
C GLY A 169 -2.95 -22.59 0.27
N LEU A 170 -2.59 -22.05 -0.90
CA LEU A 170 -3.04 -22.60 -2.18
C LEU A 170 -2.31 -23.91 -2.48
N LEU A 171 -3.09 -24.92 -2.86
CA LEU A 171 -2.59 -26.29 -3.05
C LEU A 171 -1.99 -26.54 -4.43
N THR A 172 -2.25 -25.65 -5.40
CA THR A 172 -1.81 -25.80 -6.79
C THR A 172 -1.14 -24.52 -7.28
N THR A 173 -0.13 -24.67 -8.14
CA THR A 173 0.51 -23.55 -8.83
C THR A 173 -0.50 -22.77 -9.66
N PHE A 174 -1.38 -23.48 -10.38
CA PHE A 174 -2.44 -22.88 -11.18
C PHE A 174 -3.33 -21.91 -10.38
N ALA A 175 -3.73 -22.26 -9.15
CA ALA A 175 -4.56 -21.38 -8.33
C ALA A 175 -3.81 -20.10 -7.92
N ALA A 176 -2.50 -20.19 -7.67
CA ALA A 176 -1.67 -19.04 -7.34
C ALA A 176 -1.39 -18.15 -8.57
N GLU A 177 -1.10 -18.76 -9.72
CA GLU A 177 -0.93 -18.06 -11.00
C GLU A 177 -2.19 -17.28 -11.35
N ASP A 178 -3.35 -17.95 -11.34
CA ASP A 178 -4.66 -17.35 -11.62
C ASP A 178 -4.99 -16.22 -10.61
N ALA A 179 -4.63 -16.37 -9.33
CA ALA A 179 -4.77 -15.29 -8.34
C ALA A 179 -3.88 -14.08 -8.63
N ILE A 180 -2.61 -14.31 -8.99
CA ILE A 180 -1.66 -13.24 -9.36
C ILE A 180 -2.15 -12.52 -10.62
N GLU A 181 -2.48 -13.27 -11.68
CA GLU A 181 -2.94 -12.71 -12.96
C GLU A 181 -4.20 -11.87 -12.80
N ARG A 182 -5.20 -12.34 -12.05
CA ARG A 182 -6.40 -11.55 -11.76
C ARG A 182 -6.06 -10.23 -11.07
N ARG A 183 -5.20 -10.28 -10.05
CA ARG A 183 -4.82 -9.10 -9.27
C ARG A 183 -3.99 -8.11 -10.10
N GLU A 184 -3.04 -8.58 -10.89
CA GLU A 184 -2.20 -7.75 -11.76
C GLU A 184 -2.96 -7.19 -12.96
N LYS A 185 -3.99 -7.89 -13.44
CA LYS A 185 -4.92 -7.33 -14.41
C LYS A 185 -5.61 -6.08 -13.84
N LEU A 186 -6.18 -6.19 -12.64
CA LEU A 186 -6.85 -5.06 -11.98
C LEU A 186 -5.89 -3.92 -11.62
N GLN A 187 -4.67 -4.26 -11.23
CA GLN A 187 -3.62 -3.27 -11.00
C GLN A 187 -3.30 -2.50 -12.30
N ARG A 188 -3.08 -3.20 -13.41
CA ARG A 188 -2.78 -2.55 -14.70
C ARG A 188 -3.94 -1.71 -15.21
N GLU A 189 -5.17 -2.19 -15.08
CA GLU A 189 -6.38 -1.41 -15.40
C GLU A 189 -6.42 -0.14 -14.55
N TYR A 190 -6.22 -0.23 -13.23
CA TYR A 190 -6.20 0.95 -12.35
C TYR A 190 -5.09 1.94 -12.70
N PHE A 191 -3.84 1.48 -12.83
CA PHE A 191 -2.69 2.32 -13.17
C PHE A 191 -2.85 2.99 -14.54
N GLY A 192 -3.31 2.24 -15.55
CA GLY A 192 -3.50 2.75 -16.91
C GLY A 192 -4.69 3.69 -17.03
N ASP A 193 -5.84 3.32 -16.46
CA ASP A 193 -7.06 4.10 -16.55
C ASP A 193 -6.92 5.37 -15.70
N VAL A 194 -6.54 5.26 -14.43
CA VAL A 194 -6.52 6.41 -13.50
C VAL A 194 -5.30 7.29 -13.72
N HIS A 195 -4.11 6.70 -13.87
CA HIS A 195 -2.86 7.46 -13.87
C HIS A 195 -2.13 7.49 -15.23
N GLY A 196 -2.57 6.71 -16.22
CA GLY A 196 -1.95 6.67 -17.54
C GLY A 196 -0.55 6.07 -17.57
N VAL A 197 -0.16 5.33 -16.53
CA VAL A 197 1.17 4.71 -16.39
C VAL A 197 1.06 3.19 -16.23
N ALA A 198 2.17 2.47 -16.38
CA ALA A 198 2.22 1.04 -16.10
C ALA A 198 2.80 0.79 -14.71
N PRO A 199 2.31 -0.21 -13.94
CA PRO A 199 2.88 -0.53 -12.63
C PRO A 199 4.34 -1.03 -12.71
N ASP A 200 4.73 -1.57 -13.86
CA ASP A 200 6.07 -2.09 -14.14
C ASP A 200 7.03 -0.99 -14.67
N ASP A 201 6.59 0.26 -14.74
CA ASP A 201 7.46 1.38 -15.06
C ASP A 201 8.34 1.70 -13.86
N TYR A 202 9.60 1.27 -13.92
CA TYR A 202 10.57 1.50 -12.83
C TYR A 202 10.81 2.99 -12.52
N SER A 203 10.50 3.92 -13.45
CA SER A 203 10.75 5.35 -13.26
C SER A 203 9.81 6.03 -12.26
N ILE A 204 8.71 5.38 -11.87
CA ILE A 204 7.76 5.91 -10.88
C ILE A 204 8.20 5.65 -9.43
N TYR A 205 9.32 4.96 -9.24
CA TYR A 205 9.87 4.58 -7.93
C TYR A 205 11.24 5.22 -7.68
N ASP A 206 11.49 5.64 -6.45
CA ASP A 206 12.81 6.12 -5.99
C ASP A 206 13.76 4.96 -5.71
N ILE A 207 13.20 3.83 -5.25
CA ILE A 207 13.94 2.61 -4.89
C ILE A 207 13.27 1.41 -5.54
N THR A 208 14.00 0.68 -6.36
CA THR A 208 13.53 -0.59 -6.95
C THR A 208 14.27 -1.77 -6.34
N VAL A 209 13.54 -2.80 -5.93
CA VAL A 209 14.06 -4.00 -5.27
C VAL A 209 13.63 -5.24 -6.03
N ASP A 210 14.58 -6.12 -6.33
CA ASP A 210 14.30 -7.47 -6.84
C ASP A 210 14.46 -8.50 -5.72
N THR A 211 13.34 -9.02 -5.21
CA THR A 211 13.33 -9.99 -4.11
C THR A 211 13.62 -11.42 -4.55
N SER A 212 13.84 -11.66 -5.84
CA SER A 212 14.41 -12.90 -6.36
C SER A 212 15.94 -12.87 -6.33
N ALA A 213 16.52 -11.68 -6.50
CA ALA A 213 17.97 -11.49 -6.42
C ALA A 213 18.49 -11.40 -4.98
N GLU A 214 17.68 -10.90 -4.04
CA GLU A 214 18.07 -10.76 -2.63
C GLU A 214 17.00 -11.21 -1.63
N ASN A 215 17.45 -11.65 -0.46
CA ASN A 215 16.53 -12.01 0.62
C ASN A 215 15.79 -10.78 1.14
N ILE A 216 14.47 -10.89 1.34
CA ILE A 216 13.62 -9.79 1.83
C ILE A 216 14.18 -9.13 3.11
N SER A 217 14.85 -9.88 3.99
CA SER A 217 15.44 -9.33 5.22
C SER A 217 16.59 -8.37 4.91
N VAL A 218 17.44 -8.73 3.95
CA VAL A 218 18.56 -7.90 3.48
C VAL A 218 18.03 -6.71 2.69
N ALA A 219 17.07 -6.95 1.79
CA ALA A 219 16.37 -5.91 1.05
C ALA A 219 15.75 -4.86 2.00
N SER A 220 15.13 -5.29 3.09
CA SER A 220 14.52 -4.38 4.08
C SER A 220 15.56 -3.46 4.72
N ILE A 221 16.76 -3.97 5.04
CA ILE A 221 17.85 -3.17 5.60
C ILE A 221 18.37 -2.18 4.56
N ASN A 222 18.52 -2.62 3.30
CA ASN A 222 18.97 -1.77 2.20
C ASN A 222 17.99 -0.63 1.92
N VAL A 223 16.70 -0.95 1.78
CA VAL A 223 15.62 0.03 1.63
C VAL A 223 15.63 1.01 2.80
N ALA A 224 15.70 0.52 4.04
CA ALA A 224 15.69 1.40 5.20
C ALA A 224 16.90 2.34 5.24
N ARG A 225 18.08 1.86 4.85
CA ARG A 225 19.29 2.69 4.76
C ARG A 225 19.14 3.80 3.70
N ILE A 226 18.64 3.45 2.51
CA ILE A 226 18.47 4.41 1.41
C ILE A 226 17.36 5.42 1.76
N ALA A 227 16.22 4.94 2.27
CA ALA A 227 15.11 5.78 2.70
C ALA A 227 15.54 6.77 3.80
N ARG A 228 16.34 6.35 4.79
CA ARG A 228 16.90 7.29 5.80
C ARG A 228 17.75 8.38 5.17
N ALA A 229 18.57 8.04 4.17
CA ALA A 229 19.40 9.02 3.48
C ALA A 229 18.54 9.99 2.65
N ALA A 230 17.54 9.49 1.94
CA ALA A 230 16.61 10.32 1.17
C ALA A 230 15.83 11.29 2.08
N LEU A 231 15.31 10.79 3.21
CA LEU A 231 14.56 11.59 4.18
C LEU A 231 15.43 12.60 4.95
N ALA A 232 16.72 12.33 5.11
CA ALA A 232 17.65 13.30 5.72
C ALA A 232 18.05 14.42 4.73
N LEU A 233 18.05 14.15 3.42
CA LEU A 233 18.36 15.15 2.40
C LEU A 233 17.17 16.07 2.08
N SER A 234 15.94 15.64 2.38
CA SER A 234 14.74 16.49 2.25
C SER A 234 14.55 17.50 3.38
N THR A 235 15.39 17.47 4.41
CA THR A 235 15.31 18.37 5.58
C THR A 235 16.27 19.57 5.54
N ASP A 236 17.08 19.69 4.47
CA ASP A 236 18.00 20.82 4.22
C ASP A 236 17.42 21.81 3.20
#